data_AF-A0A5Y4MX69-F1
#
_entry.id   AF-A0A5Y4MX69-F1
#
_cell.length_a   1.000
_cell.length_b   1.000
_cell.length_c   1.000
_cell.angle_alpha   90.00
_cell.angle_beta   90.00
_cell.angle_gamma   90.00
#
_symmetry.space_group_name_H-M   'P 1'
#
loop_
_entity.id
_entity.type
_entity.pdbx_description
1 polymer ?
#
loop_
_entity_poly.entity_id
_entity_poly.type
_entity_poly.pdbx_seq_one_letter_code
_entity_poly.pdbx_strand_id
1 'polypeptide(L)' 'LTGERYKTIAKETAGILKGEYGHTPVPVNAALQARVLEGGAPVTCRPADLLKPELAELEADVRRQAQEKG' A
#
# COMPACT_ATOMS: atom_id res chain seq x y z
N LEU A 1 3.04 1.62 25.62
CA LEU A 1 1.84 2.02 24.85
C LEU A 1 0.89 0.87 24.49
N THR A 2 1.32 -0.40 24.38
CA THR A 2 0.35 -1.52 24.22
C THR A 2 0.62 -2.79 25.04
N GLY A 3 1.79 -2.93 25.67
CA GLY A 3 2.16 -4.12 26.47
C GLY A 3 2.48 -5.38 25.64
N GLU A 4 2.05 -5.42 24.38
CA GLU A 4 2.18 -6.55 23.46
C GLU A 4 2.80 -6.09 22.13
N ARG A 5 3.70 -6.92 21.56
CA ARG A 5 4.32 -6.67 20.25
C ARG A 5 3.30 -6.89 19.13
N TYR A 6 3.26 -5.97 18.17
CA TYR A 6 2.37 -6.04 17.00
C TYR A 6 0.87 -6.11 17.33
N LYS A 7 0.48 -5.58 18.50
CA LYS A 7 -0.93 -5.38 18.85
C LYS A 7 -1.61 -4.49 17.81
N THR A 8 -0.95 -3.38 17.49
CA THR A 8 -1.31 -2.50 16.37
C THR A 8 -0.20 -2.58 15.33
N ILE A 9 -0.57 -2.79 14.07
CA ILE A 9 0.36 -2.78 12.93
C ILE A 9 0.12 -1.47 12.18
N ALA A 10 1.16 -0.65 12.02
CA ALA A 10 1.07 0.59 11.27
C ALA A 10 0.80 0.32 9.77
N LYS A 11 0.17 1.27 9.08
CA LYS A 11 -0.21 1.13 7.68
C LYS A 11 0.98 0.78 6.78
N GLU A 12 2.11 1.44 7.01
CA GLU A 12 3.35 1.26 6.24
C GLU A 12 3.96 -0.13 6.48
N THR A 13 3.94 -0.61 7.73
CA THR A 13 4.41 -1.96 8.05
C THR A 13 3.50 -3.02 7.44
N ALA A 14 2.18 -2.79 7.44
CA ALA A 14 1.23 -3.66 6.76
C ALA A 14 1.49 -3.68 5.23
N GLY A 15 1.77 -2.54 4.61
CA GLY A 15 2.11 -2.48 3.19
C GLY A 15 3.37 -3.27 2.84
N ILE A 16 4.42 -3.23 3.69
CA ILE A 16 5.61 -4.07 3.51
C ILE A 16 5.24 -5.56 3.55
N LEU A 17 4.46 -5.97 4.56
CA LEU A 17 4.00 -7.35 4.71
C LEU A 17 3.11 -7.81 3.55
N LYS A 18 2.32 -6.90 2.96
CA LYS A 18 1.49 -7.14 1.77
C LYS A 18 2.28 -7.17 0.46
N GLY A 19 3.54 -6.72 0.45
CA GLY A 19 4.36 -6.62 -0.76
C GLY A 19 4.14 -5.34 -1.58
N GLU A 20 3.42 -4.35 -1.05
CA GLU A 20 3.08 -3.09 -1.75
C GLU A 20 4.33 -2.23 -2.03
N TYR A 21 5.43 -2.47 -1.31
CA TYR A 21 6.72 -1.81 -1.50
C TYR A 21 7.75 -2.66 -2.25
N GLY A 22 7.34 -3.83 -2.74
CA GLY A 22 8.21 -4.79 -3.42
C GLY A 22 8.71 -5.91 -2.50
N HIS A 23 9.72 -6.65 -2.98
CA HIS A 23 10.22 -7.84 -2.31
C HIS A 23 11.22 -7.49 -1.21
N THR A 24 10.99 -8.00 -0.01
CA THR A 24 11.97 -7.92 1.08
C THR A 24 13.15 -8.86 0.80
N PRO A 25 14.38 -8.56 1.27
CA PRO A 25 15.55 -9.41 1.01
C PRO A 25 15.42 -10.86 1.51
N VAL A 26 14.58 -11.06 2.53
CA VAL A 26 14.26 -12.36 3.12
C VAL A 26 12.74 -12.47 3.33
N PRO A 27 12.18 -13.68 3.44
CA PRO A 27 10.76 -13.86 3.75
C PRO A 27 10.35 -13.15 5.05
N VAL A 28 9.19 -12.51 5.02
CA VAL A 28 8.60 -11.88 6.20
C VAL A 28 8.00 -12.93 7.14
N ASN A 29 7.64 -12.52 8.36
CA ASN A 29 6.95 -13.39 9.29
C ASN A 29 5.56 -13.79 8.75
N ALA A 30 5.36 -15.09 8.49
CA ALA A 30 4.14 -15.61 7.88
C ALA A 30 2.86 -15.33 8.69
N ALA A 31 2.92 -15.37 10.03
CA ALA A 31 1.76 -15.12 10.87
C ALA A 31 1.33 -13.65 10.84
N LEU A 32 2.30 -12.72 10.83
CA LEU A 32 2.02 -11.29 10.68
C LEU A 32 1.54 -10.95 9.27
N GLN A 33 2.11 -11.59 8.26
CA GLN A 33 1.69 -11.43 6.87
C GLN A 33 0.24 -11.91 6.67
N ALA A 34 -0.11 -13.11 7.14
CA ALA A 34 -1.47 -13.62 7.07
C ALA A 34 -2.48 -12.70 7.79
N ARG A 35 -2.10 -12.13 8.94
CA ARG A 35 -2.93 -11.17 9.67
C ARG A 35 -3.25 -9.91 8.87
N VAL A 36 -2.29 -9.37 8.13
CA VAL A 36 -2.53 -8.14 7.34
C VAL A 36 -3.16 -8.41 5.97
N LEU A 37 -3.05 -9.64 5.46
CA LEU A 37 -3.63 -10.04 4.18
C LEU A 37 -5.13 -10.33 4.26
N GLU A 38 -5.65 -10.65 5.45
CA GLU A 38 -7.10 -10.89 5.68
C GLU A 38 -7.72 -11.89 4.69
N GLY A 39 -6.96 -12.94 4.32
CA GLY A 39 -7.38 -13.96 3.35
C GLY A 39 -7.03 -13.66 1.89
N GLY A 40 -6.44 -12.49 1.61
CA GLY A 40 -5.89 -12.14 0.30
C GLY A 40 -4.50 -12.74 0.03
N ALA A 41 -4.00 -12.52 -1.19
CA ALA A 41 -2.64 -12.89 -1.60
C ALA A 41 -1.70 -11.67 -1.53
N PRO A 42 -0.43 -11.87 -1.17
CA PRO A 42 0.57 -10.80 -1.21
C PRO A 42 0.88 -10.39 -2.66
N VAL A 43 1.26 -9.13 -2.84
CA VAL A 43 1.78 -8.62 -4.11
C VAL A 43 3.18 -9.19 -4.33
N THR A 44 3.36 -9.89 -5.46
CA THR A 44 4.64 -10.52 -5.83
C THR A 44 5.25 -9.96 -7.12
N CYS A 45 4.53 -9.10 -7.84
CA CYS A 45 5.05 -8.39 -9.01
C CYS A 45 5.70 -7.05 -8.62
N ARG A 46 6.19 -6.29 -9.62
CA ARG A 46 6.60 -4.91 -9.39
C ARG A 46 5.34 -4.09 -9.10
N PRO A 47 5.24 -3.38 -7.94
CA PRO A 47 4.00 -2.71 -7.54
C PRO A 47 3.44 -1.72 -8.56
N ALA A 48 4.32 -1.06 -9.34
CA ALA A 48 3.92 -0.12 -10.38
C ALA A 48 3.10 -0.77 -11.52
N ASP A 49 3.19 -2.08 -11.71
CA ASP A 49 2.44 -2.80 -12.74
C ASP A 49 0.92 -2.85 -12.43
N LEU A 50 0.54 -2.56 -11.18
CA LEU A 50 -0.85 -2.51 -10.72
C LEU A 50 -1.44 -1.09 -10.79
N LEU A 51 -0.61 -0.08 -11.10
CA LEU A 51 -1.03 1.31 -11.18
C LEU A 51 -1.50 1.65 -12.60
N LYS A 52 -2.62 2.37 -12.70
CA LYS A 52 -3.08 2.93 -13.98
C LYS A 52 -2.30 4.22 -14.29
N PRO A 53 -2.10 4.57 -15.57
CA PRO A 53 -1.59 5.89 -15.94
C PRO A 53 -2.54 6.99 -15.45
N GLU A 54 -2.07 7.88 -14.57
CA GLU A 54 -2.91 8.88 -13.89
C GLU A 54 -2.66 10.32 -14.32
N LEU A 55 -1.58 10.60 -15.06
CA LEU A 55 -1.17 11.98 -15.36
C LEU A 55 -2.26 12.81 -16.05
N ALA A 56 -2.89 12.27 -17.09
CA ALA A 56 -3.93 12.98 -17.83
C ALA A 56 -5.19 13.26 -16.98
N GLU A 57 -5.54 12.34 -16.09
CA GLU A 57 -6.67 12.49 -15.16
C GLU A 57 -6.36 13.57 -14.12
N LEU A 58 -5.17 13.53 -13.52
CA LEU A 58 -4.72 14.51 -12.53
C LEU A 58 -4.64 15.93 -13.13
N GLU A 59 -4.16 16.08 -14.36
CA GLU A 59 -4.13 17.37 -15.06
C GLU A 59 -5.54 17.96 -15.26
N ALA A 60 -6.50 17.12 -15.68
CA ALA A 60 -7.88 17.54 -15.86
C ALA A 60 -8.53 17.95 -14.52
N ASP A 61 -8.27 17.17 -13.47
CA ASP A 61 -8.79 17.43 -12.13
C ASP A 61 -8.26 18.73 -11.54
N VAL A 62 -6.96 19.01 -11.67
CA VAL A 62 -6.35 20.27 -11.22
C VAL A 62 -6.93 21.46 -11.97
N ARG A 63 -7.08 21.36 -13.30
CA ARG A 63 -7.70 22.44 -14.10
C ARG A 63 -9.14 22.72 -13.70
N ARG A 64 -9.94 21.67 -13.46
CA ARG A 64 -11.31 21.80 -12.97
C ARG A 64 -11.35 22.50 -11.61
N GLN A 65 -10.53 22.06 -10.65
CA GLN A 65 -10.46 22.66 -9.32
C GLN A 65 -10.07 24.14 -9.36
N ALA A 66 -9.15 24.52 -10.25
CA ALA A 66 -8.74 25.91 -10.42
C ALA A 66 -9.89 26.80 -10.94
N GLN A 67 -10.77 26.28 -11.81
CA GLN A 67 -11.94 26.99 -12.31
C GLN A 67 -13.06 27.12 -11.26
N GLU A 68 -13.22 26.10 -10.41
CA GLU A 68 -14.27 26.08 -9.38
C GLU A 68 -13.94 26.94 -8.14
N LYS A 69 -12.64 27.13 -7.85
CA LYS A 69 -12.16 27.74 -6.59
C LYS A 69 -11.37 29.04 -6.78
N GLY A 70 -11.07 29.43 -8.01
CA GLY A 70 -10.43 30.70 -8.36
C GLY A 70 -11.45 31.77 -8.67
#